data_AF-F1VY56-F1
#
_entry.id   AF-F1VY56-F1
#
_cell.length_a   1.000
_cell.length_b   1.000
_cell.length_c   1.000
_cell.angle_alpha   90.00
_cell.angle_beta   90.00
_cell.angle_gamma   90.00
#
_symmetry.space_group_name_H-M   'P 1'
#
loop_
_entity.id
_entity.type
_entity.pdbx_description
1 polymer ?
#
loop_
_entity_poly.entity_id
_entity_poly.type
_entity_poly.pdbx_seq_one_letter_code
_entity_poly.pdbx_strand_id
1 'polypeptide(L)'
;MLIEDLKVRAYLKTKLKNASVGRVVIERPAKNARITIYSSRPGVVIGKKGEDIEVLKTALGKMMGVPVHVNIEEIRKPETDAQLIADSIAQQLEKRIMFRRAMKRAMQNAMRLGAQGIKIMSSGRLNGIEIARKEWYREGRVPLHTLRADIDYGFGEALTTYGIIGIKVWVYKGDRLASGETPTLDTTNDDDKKRRGPRRDDGKPSSRPRTARPDGQPSAAAPGASPAAKRVRAKKPDGPADAAVPALAEKAGE
;
A
#
# COMPACT_ATOMS: atom_id res chain seq x y z
N MET A 1 -34.83 8.14 14.13
CA MET A 1 -34.27 7.04 13.31
C MET A 1 -33.00 7.44 12.54
N LEU A 2 -33.02 8.29 11.50
CA LEU A 2 -31.77 8.66 10.79
C LEU A 2 -30.74 9.38 11.69
N ILE A 3 -31.21 10.26 12.57
CA ILE A 3 -30.36 11.02 13.50
C ILE A 3 -29.58 10.10 14.44
N GLU A 4 -30.19 9.00 14.90
CA GLU A 4 -29.53 8.01 15.75
C GLU A 4 -28.41 7.29 14.99
N ASP A 5 -28.67 6.88 13.75
CA ASP A 5 -27.67 6.20 12.91
C ASP A 5 -26.47 7.11 12.63
N LEU A 6 -26.70 8.40 12.39
CA LEU A 6 -25.62 9.38 12.22
C LEU A 6 -24.79 9.54 13.51
N LYS A 7 -25.45 9.62 14.67
CA LYS A 7 -24.78 9.67 15.98
C LYS A 7 -23.95 8.42 16.23
N VAL A 8 -24.50 7.24 15.93
CA VAL A 8 -23.78 5.96 16.06
C VAL A 8 -22.58 5.90 15.13
N ARG A 9 -22.73 6.29 13.86
CA ARG A 9 -21.62 6.33 12.90
C ARG A 9 -20.51 7.28 13.36
N ALA A 10 -20.86 8.47 13.84
CA ALA A 10 -19.90 9.44 14.38
C ALA A 10 -19.19 8.93 15.64
N TYR A 11 -19.94 8.29 16.54
CA TYR A 11 -19.39 7.66 17.74
C TYR A 11 -18.41 6.55 17.41
N LEU A 12 -18.78 5.62 16.52
CA LEU A 12 -17.93 4.53 16.07
C LEU A 12 -16.66 5.04 15.38
N LYS A 13 -16.78 6.04 14.51
CA LYS A 13 -15.62 6.63 13.82
C LYS A 13 -14.63 7.27 14.80
N THR A 14 -15.13 7.85 15.91
CA THR A 14 -14.28 8.50 16.92
C THR A 14 -13.62 7.48 17.85
N LYS A 15 -14.38 6.49 18.32
CA LYS A 15 -13.89 5.48 19.27
C LYS A 15 -12.94 4.47 18.60
N LEU A 16 -13.21 4.11 17.35
CA LEU A 16 -12.46 3.09 16.62
C LEU A 16 -11.39 3.68 15.66
N LYS A 17 -10.89 4.89 15.92
CA LYS A 17 -9.80 5.51 15.11
C LYS A 17 -8.58 4.59 14.97
N ASN A 18 -8.23 3.86 16.03
CA ASN A 18 -7.08 2.97 16.05
C ASN A 18 -7.32 1.64 15.30
N ALA A 19 -8.59 1.26 15.14
CA ALA A 19 -8.96 -0.01 14.53
C ALA A 19 -9.05 0.05 13.00
N SER A 20 -8.92 1.23 12.38
CA SER A 20 -8.97 1.41 10.92
C SER A 20 -10.23 0.75 10.31
N VAL A 21 -11.37 1.39 10.57
CA VAL A 21 -12.71 0.97 10.12
C VAL A 21 -12.96 1.51 8.71
N GLY A 22 -13.27 0.63 7.75
CA GLY A 22 -13.55 1.02 6.37
C GLY A 22 -15.02 1.41 6.16
N ARG A 23 -15.93 0.50 6.48
CA ARG A 23 -17.38 0.69 6.32
C ARG A 23 -18.16 0.18 7.54
N VAL A 24 -19.28 0.84 7.84
CA VAL A 24 -20.22 0.42 8.89
C VAL A 24 -21.58 0.24 8.26
N VAL A 25 -22.12 -0.98 8.37
CA VAL A 25 -23.47 -1.32 7.91
C VAL A 25 -24.35 -1.45 9.14
N ILE A 26 -25.47 -0.72 9.13
CA ILE A 26 -26.45 -0.74 10.21
C ILE A 26 -27.74 -1.28 9.62
N GLU A 27 -28.15 -2.45 10.09
CA GLU A 27 -29.42 -3.09 9.76
C GLU A 27 -30.31 -3.06 11.00
N ARG A 28 -31.60 -2.79 10.82
CA ARG A 28 -32.56 -2.77 11.94
C ARG A 28 -33.71 -3.74 11.69
N PRO A 29 -33.51 -5.06 11.84
CA PRO A 29 -34.59 -6.02 11.76
C PRO A 29 -35.48 -5.93 13.02
N ALA A 30 -36.77 -5.66 12.82
CA ALA A 30 -37.85 -5.68 13.82
C ALA A 30 -37.42 -5.49 15.30
N LYS A 31 -37.34 -4.22 15.74
CA LYS A 31 -36.97 -3.80 17.12
C LYS A 31 -35.55 -4.17 17.59
N ASN A 32 -34.74 -4.84 16.76
CA ASN A 32 -33.33 -5.11 17.03
C ASN A 32 -32.45 -4.31 16.06
N ALA A 33 -31.22 -4.00 16.47
CA ALA A 33 -30.22 -3.41 15.58
C ALA A 33 -29.04 -4.37 15.42
N ARG A 34 -28.66 -4.65 14.18
CA ARG A 34 -27.46 -5.40 13.80
C ARG A 34 -26.47 -4.44 13.15
N ILE A 35 -25.31 -4.29 13.76
CA ILE A 35 -24.25 -3.40 13.28
C ILE A 35 -23.09 -4.27 12.81
N THR A 36 -22.83 -4.29 11.50
CA THR A 36 -21.68 -4.97 10.91
C THR A 36 -20.56 -3.95 10.66
N ILE A 37 -19.47 -4.12 11.37
CA ILE A 37 -18.28 -3.26 11.29
C ILE A 37 -17.26 -3.97 10.42
N TYR A 38 -16.87 -3.33 9.32
CA TYR A 38 -15.79 -3.81 8.47
C TYR A 38 -14.48 -3.13 8.87
N SER A 39 -13.55 -3.93 9.37
CA SER A 39 -12.28 -3.45 9.89
C SER A 39 -11.11 -4.17 9.24
N SER A 40 -10.00 -3.45 9.07
CA SER A 40 -8.72 -4.05 8.67
C SER A 40 -7.99 -4.71 9.84
N ARG A 41 -8.36 -4.37 11.09
CA ARG A 41 -7.77 -4.91 12.32
C ARG A 41 -8.89 -5.33 13.28
N PRO A 42 -9.52 -6.50 13.07
CA PRO A 42 -10.61 -6.96 13.94
C PRO A 42 -10.15 -7.17 15.39
N GLY A 43 -8.90 -7.60 15.60
CA GLY A 43 -8.35 -7.82 16.95
C GLY A 43 -8.35 -6.57 17.84
N VAL A 44 -8.16 -5.39 17.25
CA VAL A 44 -8.21 -4.11 17.99
C VAL A 44 -9.64 -3.73 18.37
N VAL A 45 -10.65 -4.16 17.60
CA VAL A 45 -12.07 -3.91 17.88
C VAL A 45 -12.59 -4.82 18.99
N ILE A 46 -12.11 -6.06 19.05
CA ILE A 46 -12.50 -7.05 20.06
C ILE A 46 -11.85 -6.72 21.41
N GLY A 47 -10.61 -6.20 21.41
CA GLY A 47 -9.86 -5.86 22.61
C GLY A 47 -9.27 -7.08 23.30
N LYS A 48 -8.70 -6.88 24.51
CA LYS A 48 -8.17 -7.98 25.32
C LYS A 48 -9.34 -8.76 25.94
N LYS A 49 -9.42 -10.07 25.67
CA LYS A 49 -10.47 -10.98 26.19
C LYS A 49 -11.93 -10.59 25.84
N GLY A 50 -12.17 -9.70 24.87
CA GLY A 50 -13.52 -9.28 24.51
C GLY A 50 -14.11 -8.16 25.37
N GLU A 51 -13.32 -7.47 26.19
CA GLU A 51 -13.82 -6.38 27.03
C GLU A 51 -14.38 -5.21 26.19
N ASP A 52 -13.65 -4.81 25.14
CA ASP A 52 -14.02 -3.65 24.33
C ASP A 52 -15.35 -3.83 23.59
N ILE A 53 -15.67 -5.07 23.15
CA ILE A 53 -16.93 -5.35 22.45
C ILE A 53 -18.14 -5.27 23.38
N GLU A 54 -18.01 -5.65 24.66
CA GLU A 54 -19.08 -5.54 25.65
C GLU A 54 -19.36 -4.07 26.00
N VAL A 55 -18.30 -3.28 26.17
CA VAL A 55 -18.40 -1.83 26.37
C VAL A 55 -19.06 -1.16 25.16
N LEU A 56 -18.70 -1.58 23.94
CA LEU A 56 -19.28 -1.06 22.70
C LEU A 56 -20.76 -1.41 22.58
N LYS A 57 -21.14 -2.67 22.84
CA LYS A 57 -22.53 -3.14 22.83
C LYS A 57 -23.40 -2.37 23.81
N THR A 58 -22.91 -2.15 25.03
CA THR A 58 -23.62 -1.40 26.08
C THR A 58 -23.78 0.07 25.70
N ALA A 59 -22.73 0.72 25.18
CA ALA A 59 -22.80 2.11 24.74
C ALA A 59 -23.75 2.30 23.56
N LEU A 60 -23.74 1.39 22.59
CA LEU A 60 -24.64 1.43 21.42
C LEU A 60 -26.09 1.15 21.82
N GLY A 61 -26.33 0.20 22.74
CA GLY A 61 -27.65 -0.07 23.28
C GLY A 61 -28.26 1.16 23.97
N LYS A 62 -27.47 1.89 24.77
CA LYS A 62 -27.91 3.13 25.43
C LYS A 62 -28.28 4.23 24.42
N MET A 63 -27.51 4.39 23.34
CA MET A 63 -27.78 5.41 22.33
C MET A 63 -28.98 5.08 21.44
N MET A 64 -29.19 3.79 21.13
CA MET A 64 -30.21 3.33 20.19
C MET A 64 -31.54 3.00 20.86
N GLY A 65 -31.56 2.78 22.18
CA GLY A 65 -32.76 2.39 22.93
C GLY A 65 -33.29 1.00 22.56
N VAL A 66 -32.54 0.22 21.78
CA VAL A 66 -32.86 -1.12 21.31
C VAL A 66 -31.68 -2.06 21.56
N PRO A 67 -31.93 -3.38 21.75
CA PRO A 67 -30.85 -4.35 21.85
C PRO A 67 -30.03 -4.39 20.55
N VAL A 68 -28.71 -4.21 20.69
CA VAL A 68 -27.74 -4.15 19.58
C VAL A 68 -26.93 -5.44 19.51
N HIS A 69 -26.79 -5.99 18.32
CA HIS A 69 -25.84 -7.06 18.00
C HIS A 69 -24.73 -6.49 17.13
N VAL A 70 -23.48 -6.68 17.55
CA VAL A 70 -22.30 -6.18 16.83
C VAL A 70 -21.63 -7.37 16.12
N ASN A 71 -21.51 -7.28 14.80
CA ASN A 71 -20.78 -8.23 13.97
C ASN A 71 -19.51 -7.55 13.45
N ILE A 72 -18.39 -8.26 13.44
CA ILE A 72 -17.10 -7.72 13.00
C ILE A 72 -16.64 -8.56 11.82
N GLU A 73 -16.51 -7.92 10.66
CA GLU A 73 -16.03 -8.56 9.44
C GLU A 73 -14.66 -7.99 9.07
N GLU A 74 -13.76 -8.88 8.68
CA GLU A 74 -12.40 -8.51 8.28
C GLU A 74 -12.35 -8.08 6.81
N ILE A 75 -11.69 -6.95 6.56
CA ILE A 75 -11.35 -6.52 5.20
C ILE A 75 -10.05 -7.24 4.78
N ARG A 76 -10.18 -8.24 3.90
CA ARG A 76 -9.04 -9.05 3.41
C ARG A 76 -7.92 -8.23 2.76
N LYS A 77 -8.27 -7.14 2.05
CA LYS A 77 -7.33 -6.28 1.31
C LYS A 77 -7.55 -4.82 1.69
N PRO A 78 -6.91 -4.31 2.77
CA PRO A 78 -7.15 -2.96 3.26
C PRO A 78 -6.62 -1.87 2.32
N GLU A 79 -5.54 -2.13 1.59
CA GLU A 79 -4.94 -1.17 0.64
C GLU A 79 -5.76 -1.02 -0.66
N THR A 80 -6.87 -1.75 -0.80
CA THR A 80 -7.81 -1.62 -1.93
C THR A 80 -9.07 -0.84 -1.52
N ASP A 81 -9.30 -0.66 -0.23
CA ASP A 81 -10.43 0.10 0.30
C ASP A 81 -10.10 1.60 0.32
N ALA A 82 -10.93 2.41 -0.34
CA ALA A 82 -10.61 3.82 -0.54
C ALA A 82 -10.60 4.62 0.77
N GLN A 83 -11.47 4.29 1.72
CA GLN A 83 -11.56 4.98 3.00
C GLN A 83 -10.33 4.69 3.87
N LEU A 84 -9.89 3.42 3.92
CA LEU A 84 -8.70 3.04 4.68
C LEU A 84 -7.41 3.67 4.13
N ILE A 85 -7.30 3.78 2.79
CA ILE A 85 -6.18 4.49 2.16
C ILE A 85 -6.20 5.97 2.54
N ALA A 86 -7.36 6.62 2.49
CA ALA A 86 -7.49 8.03 2.86
C ALA A 86 -7.09 8.28 4.31
N ASP A 87 -7.55 7.44 5.24
CA ASP A 87 -7.21 7.54 6.67
C ASP A 87 -5.73 7.25 6.93
N SER A 88 -5.13 6.30 6.21
CA SER A 88 -3.69 6.00 6.29
C SER A 88 -2.83 7.20 5.83
N ILE A 89 -3.23 7.87 4.74
CA ILE A 89 -2.55 9.08 4.28
C ILE A 89 -2.76 10.22 5.28
N ALA A 90 -3.96 10.37 5.84
CA ALA A 90 -4.24 11.40 6.84
C ALA A 90 -3.32 11.26 8.06
N GLN A 91 -3.21 10.05 8.61
CA GLN A 91 -2.30 9.75 9.73
C GLN A 91 -0.83 10.02 9.38
N GLN A 92 -0.41 9.78 8.14
CA GLN A 92 0.95 10.08 7.70
C GLN A 92 1.21 11.59 7.60
N LEU A 93 0.23 12.38 7.14
CA LEU A 93 0.33 13.84 7.09
C LEU A 93 0.35 14.46 8.49
N GLU A 94 -0.43 13.92 9.44
CA GLU A 94 -0.40 14.33 10.85
C GLU A 94 0.97 14.08 11.48
N LYS A 95 1.63 12.98 11.11
CA LYS A 95 3.02 12.67 11.49
C LYS A 95 4.07 13.48 10.72
N ARG A 96 3.66 14.51 9.98
CA ARG A 96 4.54 15.41 9.21
C ARG A 96 5.38 14.72 8.13
N ILE A 97 4.89 13.59 7.60
CA ILE A 97 5.52 12.96 6.44
C ILE A 97 5.21 13.81 5.19
N MET A 98 6.19 13.95 4.30
CA MET A 98 5.99 14.66 3.03
C MET A 98 4.82 14.06 2.23
N PHE A 99 3.84 14.90 1.86
CA PHE A 99 2.61 14.46 1.21
C PHE A 99 2.86 13.67 -0.09
N ARG A 100 3.84 14.09 -0.91
CA ARG A 100 4.26 13.35 -2.12
C ARG A 100 4.70 11.92 -1.83
N ARG A 101 5.45 11.71 -0.73
CA ARG A 101 5.93 10.38 -0.33
C ARG A 101 4.77 9.51 0.14
N ALA A 102 3.88 10.06 0.96
CA ALA A 102 2.69 9.34 1.46
C ALA A 102 1.79 8.90 0.30
N MET A 103 1.49 9.79 -0.65
CA MET A 103 0.67 9.47 -1.82
C MET A 103 1.33 8.43 -2.74
N LYS A 104 2.61 8.62 -3.10
CA LYS A 104 3.30 7.68 -4.00
C LYS A 104 3.40 6.29 -3.41
N ARG A 105 3.65 6.19 -2.09
CA ARG A 105 3.66 4.91 -1.37
C ARG A 105 2.28 4.24 -1.36
N ALA A 106 1.22 5.01 -1.08
CA ALA A 106 -0.15 4.49 -1.08
C ALA A 106 -0.58 4.00 -2.47
N MET A 107 -0.27 4.74 -3.54
CA MET A 107 -0.58 4.31 -4.91
C MET A 107 0.14 3.02 -5.29
N GLN A 108 1.44 2.93 -5.01
CA GLN A 108 2.23 1.73 -5.29
C GLN A 108 1.71 0.50 -4.53
N ASN A 109 1.31 0.66 -3.26
CA ASN A 109 0.71 -0.42 -2.48
C ASN A 109 -0.62 -0.89 -3.07
N ALA A 110 -1.50 0.05 -3.46
CA ALA A 110 -2.81 -0.27 -4.02
C ALA A 110 -2.68 -0.99 -5.38
N MET A 111 -1.81 -0.49 -6.27
CA MET A 111 -1.53 -1.13 -7.56
C MET A 111 -0.92 -2.53 -7.39
N ARG A 112 0.02 -2.70 -6.43
CA ARG A 112 0.63 -4.00 -6.13
C ARG A 112 -0.37 -5.06 -5.67
N LEU A 113 -1.45 -4.65 -4.98
CA LEU A 113 -2.48 -5.54 -4.46
C LEU A 113 -3.64 -5.78 -5.45
N GLY A 114 -3.52 -5.27 -6.68
CA GLY A 114 -4.40 -5.56 -7.80
C GLY A 114 -5.50 -4.53 -8.05
N ALA A 115 -5.37 -3.30 -7.54
CA ALA A 115 -6.22 -2.22 -8.03
C ALA A 115 -5.91 -1.93 -9.51
N GLN A 116 -6.95 -1.79 -10.34
CA GLN A 116 -6.78 -1.51 -11.78
C GLN A 116 -6.44 -0.04 -12.05
N GLY A 117 -6.77 0.82 -11.09
CA GLY A 117 -6.28 2.19 -11.04
C GLY A 117 -6.63 2.89 -9.74
N ILE A 118 -5.87 3.94 -9.46
CA ILE A 118 -6.04 4.76 -8.28
C ILE A 118 -5.82 6.24 -8.65
N LYS A 119 -6.66 7.10 -8.09
CA LYS A 119 -6.49 8.55 -8.13
C LYS A 119 -6.50 9.06 -6.69
N ILE A 120 -5.50 9.84 -6.32
CA ILE A 120 -5.41 10.47 -5.01
C ILE A 120 -5.31 11.98 -5.23
N MET A 121 -6.14 12.74 -4.53
CA MET A 121 -6.12 14.20 -4.55
C MET A 121 -5.96 14.69 -3.12
N SER A 122 -4.99 15.58 -2.89
CA SER A 122 -4.80 16.28 -1.63
C SER A 122 -5.03 17.77 -1.84
N SER A 123 -5.85 18.37 -0.98
CA SER A 123 -6.19 19.78 -1.02
C SER A 123 -5.96 20.44 0.33
N GLY A 124 -5.26 21.57 0.35
CA GLY A 124 -5.03 22.34 1.57
C GLY A 124 -3.66 23.01 1.57
N ARG A 125 -3.18 23.34 2.77
CA ARG A 125 -1.85 23.95 3.00
C ARG A 125 -0.75 22.87 2.99
N LEU A 126 -0.50 22.31 1.80
CA LEU A 126 0.45 21.22 1.61
C LEU A 126 1.87 21.67 2.02
N ASN A 127 2.56 20.85 2.83
CA ASN A 127 3.86 21.17 3.43
C ASN A 127 3.88 22.46 4.27
N GLY A 128 2.73 22.93 4.78
CA GLY A 128 2.66 24.11 5.63
C GLY A 128 2.82 25.44 4.89
N ILE A 129 2.73 25.44 3.56
CA ILE A 129 2.75 26.67 2.75
C ILE A 129 1.49 27.49 3.04
N GLU A 130 1.62 28.81 3.05
CA GLU A 130 0.55 29.75 3.40
C GLU A 130 -0.65 29.65 2.43
N ILE A 131 -0.37 29.60 1.13
CA ILE A 131 -1.39 29.46 0.09
C ILE A 131 -1.76 27.99 -0.10
N ALA A 132 -3.05 27.68 0.05
CA ALA A 132 -3.56 26.35 -0.19
C ALA A 132 -3.52 25.99 -1.68
N ARG A 133 -3.15 24.74 -1.98
CA ARG A 133 -3.16 24.20 -3.35
C ARG A 133 -3.79 22.81 -3.39
N LYS A 134 -4.15 22.38 -4.60
CA LYS A 134 -4.69 21.05 -4.88
C LYS A 134 -3.71 20.30 -5.76
N GLU A 135 -3.24 19.16 -5.28
CA GLU A 135 -2.32 18.30 -6.02
C GLU A 135 -2.94 16.92 -6.14
N TRP A 136 -2.87 16.34 -7.34
CA TRP A 136 -3.43 15.02 -7.60
C TRP A 136 -2.44 14.16 -8.35
N TYR A 137 -2.45 12.88 -8.01
CA TYR A 137 -1.69 11.84 -8.69
C TYR A 137 -2.65 10.75 -9.13
N ARG A 138 -2.41 10.20 -10.32
CA ARG A 138 -3.23 9.14 -10.89
C ARG A 138 -2.31 8.08 -11.49
N GLU A 139 -2.63 6.82 -11.21
CA GLU A 139 -1.97 5.66 -11.76
C GLU A 139 -3.02 4.65 -12.22
N GLY A 140 -2.78 3.99 -13.37
CA GLY A 140 -3.75 3.08 -13.97
C GLY A 140 -5.00 3.75 -14.55
N ARG A 141 -6.10 2.98 -14.66
CA ARG A 141 -7.36 3.42 -15.27
C ARG A 141 -8.37 3.81 -14.18
N VAL A 142 -9.00 4.98 -14.31
CA VAL A 142 -10.08 5.43 -13.43
C VAL A 142 -11.18 6.09 -14.27
N PRO A 143 -12.11 5.32 -14.85
CA PRO A 143 -13.15 5.82 -15.72
C PRO A 143 -14.33 6.41 -14.92
N LEU A 144 -14.33 7.72 -14.69
CA LEU A 144 -15.38 8.39 -13.89
C LEU A 144 -16.75 8.50 -14.60
N HIS A 145 -16.79 8.32 -15.92
CA HIS A 145 -18.02 8.40 -16.70
C HIS A 145 -18.76 7.06 -16.81
N THR A 146 -18.08 5.94 -16.52
CA THR A 146 -18.64 4.60 -16.69
C THR A 146 -19.34 4.18 -15.42
N LEU A 147 -20.68 4.18 -15.41
CA LEU A 147 -21.47 3.75 -14.23
C LEU A 147 -21.28 2.27 -13.86
N ARG A 148 -20.84 1.44 -14.81
CA ARG A 148 -20.55 0.01 -14.58
C ARG A 148 -19.22 -0.23 -13.85
N ALA A 149 -18.35 0.78 -13.80
CA ALA A 149 -17.06 0.68 -13.14
C ALA A 149 -17.25 0.65 -11.62
N ASP A 150 -16.67 -0.35 -10.95
CA ASP A 150 -16.63 -0.41 -9.49
C ASP A 150 -15.56 0.55 -8.97
N ILE A 151 -16.00 1.77 -8.64
CA ILE A 151 -15.14 2.84 -8.14
C ILE A 151 -15.51 3.10 -6.69
N ASP A 152 -14.57 2.79 -5.81
CA ASP A 152 -14.66 3.09 -4.39
C ASP A 152 -14.11 4.50 -4.12
N TYR A 153 -14.82 5.26 -3.30
CA TYR A 153 -14.47 6.64 -2.96
C TYR A 153 -14.30 6.78 -1.46
N GLY A 154 -13.14 7.31 -1.05
CA GLY A 154 -12.80 7.58 0.33
C GLY A 154 -12.45 9.04 0.54
N PHE A 155 -12.86 9.58 1.68
CA PHE A 155 -12.51 10.93 2.10
C PHE A 155 -11.92 10.92 3.52
N GLY A 156 -10.74 11.52 3.64
CA GLY A 156 -10.02 11.65 4.90
C GLY A 156 -9.62 13.11 5.12
N GLU A 157 -9.68 13.53 6.37
CA GLU A 157 -9.22 14.86 6.81
C GLU A 157 -8.03 14.66 7.73
N ALA A 158 -6.93 15.36 7.45
CA ALA A 158 -5.76 15.38 8.32
C ALA A 158 -5.72 16.68 9.10
N LEU A 159 -5.69 16.58 10.42
CA LEU A 159 -5.62 17.73 11.33
C LEU A 159 -4.16 18.08 11.57
N THR A 160 -3.63 19.01 10.78
CA THR A 160 -2.23 19.46 10.93
C THR A 160 -2.15 20.77 11.71
N THR A 161 -0.96 21.12 12.20
CA THR A 161 -0.72 22.40 12.89
C THR A 161 -1.04 23.63 12.03
N TYR A 162 -0.96 23.49 10.70
CA TYR A 162 -1.22 24.57 9.75
C TYR A 162 -2.67 24.62 9.28
N GLY A 163 -3.53 23.75 9.80
CA GLY A 163 -4.94 23.63 9.42
C GLY A 163 -5.29 22.25 8.88
N ILE A 164 -6.42 22.18 8.17
CA ILE A 164 -6.99 20.93 7.68
C ILE A 164 -6.51 20.66 6.25
N ILE A 165 -6.05 19.43 6.01
CA ILE A 165 -5.76 18.92 4.67
C ILE A 165 -6.80 17.87 4.32
N GLY A 166 -7.54 18.09 3.24
CA GLY A 166 -8.51 17.13 2.70
C GLY A 166 -7.84 16.17 1.73
N ILE A 167 -8.13 14.88 1.86
CA ILE A 167 -7.63 13.81 1.00
C ILE A 167 -8.82 13.09 0.40
N LYS A 168 -8.86 13.04 -0.93
CA LYS A 168 -9.86 12.32 -1.72
C LYS A 168 -9.18 11.19 -2.46
N VAL A 169 -9.69 9.98 -2.31
CA VAL A 169 -9.16 8.77 -2.93
C VAL A 169 -10.24 8.12 -3.78
N TRP A 170 -9.90 7.78 -5.01
CA TRP A 170 -10.71 6.93 -5.88
C TRP A 170 -9.92 5.67 -6.20
N VAL A 171 -10.50 4.50 -5.95
CA VAL A 171 -9.91 3.20 -6.28
C VAL A 171 -10.82 2.49 -7.25
N TYR A 172 -10.29 2.13 -8.41
CA TYR A 172 -10.99 1.34 -9.41
C TYR A 172 -10.61 -0.14 -9.24
N LYS A 173 -11.60 -0.96 -8.91
CA LYS A 173 -11.42 -2.40 -8.63
C LYS A 173 -11.71 -3.27 -9.86
N GLY A 174 -12.34 -2.71 -10.89
CA GLY A 174 -12.74 -3.39 -12.12
C GLY A 174 -14.18 -3.05 -12.49
N ASP A 175 -14.64 -3.58 -13.63
CA ASP A 175 -16.03 -3.44 -14.03
C ASP A 175 -16.88 -4.50 -13.33
N ARG A 176 -18.06 -4.12 -12.82
CA ARG A 176 -19.04 -5.11 -12.35
C ARG A 176 -19.65 -5.78 -13.58
N LEU A 177 -19.52 -7.11 -13.67
CA LEU A 177 -20.27 -7.89 -14.65
C LEU A 177 -21.77 -7.78 -14.36
N ALA A 178 -22.59 -7.92 -15.41
CA ALA A 178 -24.03 -7.66 -15.35
C ALA A 178 -24.81 -8.52 -14.32
N SER A 179 -24.19 -9.58 -13.78
CA SER A 179 -24.80 -10.45 -12.77
C SER A 179 -24.55 -10.05 -11.31
N GLY A 180 -23.98 -8.87 -11.03
CA GLY A 180 -23.81 -8.38 -9.65
C GLY A 180 -22.71 -9.07 -8.83
N GLU A 181 -22.08 -10.14 -9.37
CA GLU A 181 -20.88 -10.74 -8.82
C GLU A 181 -19.66 -9.85 -9.08
N THR A 182 -18.89 -9.61 -8.02
CA THR A 182 -17.56 -9.01 -8.14
C THR A 182 -16.67 -9.96 -8.95
N PRO A 183 -15.94 -9.49 -9.97
CA PRO A 183 -15.01 -10.35 -10.69
C PRO A 183 -13.97 -10.88 -9.70
N THR A 184 -14.01 -12.18 -9.45
CA THR A 184 -12.88 -12.90 -8.86
C THR A 184 -11.74 -12.77 -9.87
N LEU A 185 -10.80 -11.87 -9.57
CA LEU A 185 -9.51 -11.91 -10.25
C LEU A 185 -8.89 -13.25 -9.88
N ASP A 186 -8.94 -14.20 -10.82
CA ASP A 186 -8.23 -15.46 -10.74
C ASP A 186 -6.74 -15.14 -10.68
N THR A 187 -6.21 -15.01 -9.45
CA THR A 187 -4.79 -15.20 -9.20
C THR A 187 -4.54 -16.70 -9.37
N THR A 188 -4.45 -17.16 -10.61
CA THR A 188 -3.89 -18.48 -10.90
C THR A 188 -2.52 -18.53 -10.25
N ASN A 189 -2.42 -19.38 -9.24
CA ASN A 189 -1.26 -19.64 -8.40
C ASN A 189 0.04 -19.61 -9.20
N ASP A 190 0.90 -18.63 -8.91
CA ASP A 190 2.32 -18.64 -9.32
C ASP A 190 3.10 -19.83 -8.69
N ASP A 191 2.45 -20.60 -7.81
CA ASP A 191 3.01 -21.81 -7.19
C ASP A 191 3.12 -23.02 -8.13
N ASP A 192 2.38 -23.07 -9.25
CA ASP A 192 2.50 -24.19 -10.20
C ASP A 192 3.75 -24.13 -11.08
N LYS A 193 4.41 -22.97 -11.19
CA LYS A 193 5.69 -22.86 -11.92
C LYS A 193 6.88 -23.47 -11.17
N LYS A 194 6.78 -23.66 -9.85
CA LYS A 194 7.85 -24.30 -9.04
C LYS A 194 7.78 -25.82 -9.02
N ARG A 195 6.74 -26.45 -9.59
CA ARG A 195 6.60 -27.91 -9.68
C ARG A 195 7.22 -28.55 -10.93
N ARG A 196 7.75 -27.76 -11.86
CA ARG A 196 8.58 -28.29 -12.96
C ARG A 196 9.99 -28.56 -12.43
N GLY A 197 10.19 -29.77 -11.88
CA GLY A 197 11.51 -30.26 -11.49
C GLY A 197 12.52 -30.28 -12.65
N PRO A 198 13.83 -30.36 -12.37
CA PRO A 198 14.87 -30.34 -13.39
C PRO A 198 14.72 -31.54 -14.33
N ARG A 199 14.72 -31.27 -15.64
CA ARG A 199 14.75 -32.29 -16.69
C ARG A 199 15.98 -33.17 -16.47
N ARG A 200 15.75 -34.47 -16.26
CA ARG A 200 16.81 -35.48 -16.16
C ARG A 200 17.59 -35.53 -17.47
N ASP A 201 18.90 -35.49 -17.31
CA ASP A 201 19.94 -35.64 -18.32
C ASP A 201 20.18 -37.15 -18.47
N ASP A 202 19.75 -37.74 -19.58
CA ASP A 202 19.96 -39.16 -19.91
C ASP A 202 20.56 -39.28 -21.33
N GLY A 203 21.89 -39.39 -21.38
CA GLY A 203 22.61 -40.43 -22.15
C GLY A 203 22.73 -40.36 -23.69
N LYS A 204 23.86 -39.80 -24.17
CA LYS A 204 24.80 -40.12 -25.32
C LYS A 204 24.64 -41.46 -26.10
N PRO A 205 25.43 -41.80 -27.18
CA PRO A 205 26.43 -41.07 -28.01
C PRO A 205 26.45 -41.41 -29.55
N SER A 206 27.28 -40.73 -30.38
CA SER A 206 28.02 -41.29 -31.56
C SER A 206 28.79 -40.18 -32.32
N SER A 207 30.13 -40.13 -32.23
CA SER A 207 31.14 -40.72 -33.12
C SER A 207 31.26 -40.11 -34.53
N ARG A 208 32.30 -39.29 -34.72
CA ARG A 208 33.13 -39.29 -35.95
C ARG A 208 34.49 -38.59 -35.71
N PRO A 209 35.62 -39.29 -35.85
CA PRO A 209 36.95 -38.70 -35.76
C PRO A 209 37.53 -38.44 -37.18
N ARG A 210 38.16 -37.29 -37.41
CA ARG A 210 39.12 -37.06 -38.52
C ARG A 210 40.16 -36.04 -38.06
N THR A 211 41.31 -36.53 -37.58
CA THR A 211 42.64 -36.60 -38.26
C THR A 211 43.45 -35.31 -38.17
N ALA A 212 44.67 -35.47 -37.66
CA ALA A 212 45.66 -34.43 -37.42
C ALA A 212 46.77 -34.42 -38.50
N ARG A 213 47.43 -33.25 -38.60
CA ARG A 213 48.80 -32.92 -39.11
C ARG A 213 48.95 -32.41 -40.56
N PRO A 214 50.03 -31.67 -40.91
CA PRO A 214 51.00 -30.87 -40.11
C PRO A 214 51.38 -29.48 -40.72
N ASP A 215 52.30 -28.78 -40.03
CA ASP A 215 52.93 -27.47 -40.28
C ASP A 215 53.59 -27.21 -41.66
N GLY A 216 53.59 -25.94 -42.08
CA GLY A 216 54.44 -25.36 -43.14
C GLY A 216 54.06 -23.93 -43.57
N GLN A 217 54.77 -22.92 -43.06
CA GLN A 217 54.70 -21.45 -43.34
C GLN A 217 55.21 -21.04 -44.75
N PRO A 218 55.34 -19.73 -45.14
CA PRO A 218 54.43 -18.56 -45.09
C PRO A 218 54.48 -17.70 -46.39
N SER A 219 53.61 -16.69 -46.55
CA SER A 219 53.74 -15.49 -47.44
C SER A 219 52.36 -14.80 -47.56
N ALA A 220 52.12 -13.48 -47.63
CA ALA A 220 52.81 -12.21 -47.37
C ALA A 220 51.74 -11.09 -47.48
N ALA A 221 52.04 -9.89 -46.96
CA ALA A 221 51.43 -8.58 -47.26
C ALA A 221 50.06 -8.14 -46.64
N ALA A 222 50.16 -7.51 -45.44
CA ALA A 222 49.67 -6.19 -44.94
C ALA A 222 48.65 -5.30 -45.72
N PRO A 223 48.12 -4.17 -45.15
CA PRO A 223 47.78 -3.82 -43.74
C PRO A 223 46.44 -3.03 -43.58
N GLY A 224 46.00 -2.78 -42.33
CA GLY A 224 45.23 -1.57 -42.00
C GLY A 224 44.18 -1.66 -40.88
N ALA A 225 44.58 -1.54 -39.62
CA ALA A 225 43.76 -0.95 -38.53
C ALA A 225 44.62 -0.72 -37.27
N SER A 226 44.74 0.54 -36.84
CA SER A 226 45.47 0.93 -35.62
C SER A 226 44.73 0.54 -34.33
N PRO A 227 45.44 0.32 -33.21
CA PRO A 227 44.91 -0.39 -32.05
C PRO A 227 44.42 0.52 -30.91
N ALA A 228 43.57 -0.10 -30.06
CA ALA A 228 42.93 0.46 -28.88
C ALA A 228 43.92 0.90 -27.78
N ALA A 229 43.67 2.08 -27.21
CA ALA A 229 44.40 2.65 -26.10
C ALA A 229 44.09 1.93 -24.76
N LYS A 230 45.14 1.49 -24.09
CA LYS A 230 45.16 0.83 -22.78
C LYS A 230 45.20 1.91 -21.68
N ARG A 231 44.14 2.05 -20.87
CA ARG A 231 44.12 2.99 -19.74
C ARG A 231 44.64 2.31 -18.47
N VAL A 232 45.69 2.89 -17.91
CA VAL A 232 46.45 2.44 -16.72
C VAL A 232 45.62 2.62 -15.45
N ARG A 233 45.67 1.61 -14.56
CA ARG A 233 45.04 1.59 -13.23
C ARG A 233 45.92 2.34 -12.24
N ALA A 234 45.45 3.49 -11.73
CA ALA A 234 46.16 4.27 -10.73
C ALA A 234 46.01 3.65 -9.33
N LYS A 235 47.15 3.49 -8.64
CA LYS A 235 47.32 2.97 -7.28
C LYS A 235 47.01 4.10 -6.27
N LYS A 236 46.14 3.82 -5.30
CA LYS A 236 45.78 4.72 -4.19
C LYS A 236 46.87 4.62 -3.11
N PRO A 237 47.39 5.72 -2.54
CA PRO A 237 48.31 5.65 -1.41
C PRO A 237 47.53 5.58 -0.08
N ASP A 238 47.98 4.68 0.79
CA ASP A 238 47.57 4.53 2.18
C ASP A 238 48.11 5.68 3.05
N GLY A 239 47.27 6.22 3.93
CA GLY A 239 47.64 7.14 5.01
C GLY A 239 47.05 6.65 6.33
N PRO A 240 47.76 6.76 7.47
CA PRO A 240 47.44 6.05 8.70
C PRO A 240 46.40 6.78 9.58
N ALA A 241 45.86 5.99 10.52
CA ALA A 241 44.80 6.30 11.46
C ALA A 241 45.26 7.06 12.73
N ASP A 242 44.25 7.60 13.41
CA ASP A 242 44.14 7.93 14.84
C ASP A 242 44.76 9.22 15.40
N ALA A 243 43.89 10.19 15.70
CA ALA A 243 43.93 10.99 16.93
C ALA A 243 42.58 11.66 17.23
N ALA A 244 41.90 11.13 18.26
CA ALA A 244 41.11 11.80 19.31
C ALA A 244 40.13 12.95 18.98
N VAL A 245 38.85 12.68 19.27
CA VAL A 245 37.74 13.63 19.42
C VAL A 245 37.65 14.05 20.90
N PRO A 246 37.54 15.34 21.28
CA PRO A 246 37.09 15.71 22.61
C PRO A 246 35.57 15.87 22.64
N ALA A 247 34.94 15.22 23.62
CA ALA A 247 33.52 15.30 23.94
C ALA A 247 33.20 16.57 24.75
N LEU A 248 32.11 17.25 24.38
CA LEU A 248 31.40 18.23 25.22
C LEU A 248 30.57 17.47 26.28
N ALA A 249 30.70 17.87 27.54
CA ALA A 249 29.73 17.59 28.60
C ALA A 249 29.55 18.87 29.45
N GLU A 250 28.43 19.55 29.20
CA GLU A 250 27.85 20.58 30.07
C GLU A 250 27.39 19.93 31.39
N LYS A 251 27.79 20.53 32.51
CA LYS A 251 27.20 20.29 33.84
C LYS A 251 26.19 21.39 34.15
N ALA A 252 25.00 20.98 34.54
CA ALA A 252 24.06 21.79 35.32
C ALA A 252 24.46 21.77 36.81
N GLY A 253 24.26 22.88 37.51
CA GLY A 253 24.22 22.96 38.97
C GLY A 253 25.03 24.11 39.59
N GLU A 254 24.47 25.33 39.61
CA GLU A 254 23.97 26.02 40.81
C GLU A 254 23.02 27.15 40.39
#